data_AF-A0A2C6BEW4-F1
#
_entry.id   AF-A0A2C6BEW4-F1
#
_cell.length_a   1.000
_cell.length_b   1.000
_cell.length_c   1.000
_cell.angle_alpha   90.00
_cell.angle_beta   90.00
_cell.angle_gamma   90.00
#
_symmetry.space_group_name_H-M   'P 1'
#
loop_
_entity.id
_entity.type
_entity.pdbx_description
1 polymer ?
#
loop_
_entity_poly.entity_id
_entity_poly.type
_entity_poly.pdbx_seq_one_letter_code
_entity_poly.pdbx_strand_id
1 'polypeptide(L)'
;MEAKIIQEFKGVINNVSIKNEKLFYCIEYILSRIENKFGECFNKKFVEDLKITLDNLYYKNEYFYFEDFEREIDFDVDSFKRLVFRYNYETYCFESLNEGIFNGKYNINKSYS
;
A
#
# COMPACT_ATOMS: atom_id res chain seq x y z
N MET A 1 33.09 -14.38 4.88
CA MET A 1 32.10 -14.01 5.91
C MET A 1 31.00 -15.06 5.88
N GLU A 2 30.71 -15.69 7.01
CA GLU A 2 29.56 -16.59 7.14
C GLU A 2 28.33 -15.80 7.58
N ALA A 3 27.21 -15.96 6.89
CA ALA A 3 25.95 -15.32 7.20
C ALA A 3 24.81 -16.34 7.08
N LYS A 4 23.87 -16.35 8.03
CA LYS A 4 22.68 -17.21 8.01
C LYS A 4 21.46 -16.45 8.53
N ILE A 5 20.29 -16.74 7.96
CA ILE A 5 19.00 -16.28 8.47
C ILE A 5 18.57 -17.25 9.58
N ILE A 6 18.27 -16.74 10.78
CA ILE A 6 17.80 -17.54 11.93
C ILE A 6 16.27 -17.69 11.89
N GLN A 7 15.58 -16.59 11.63
CA GLN A 7 14.13 -16.54 11.51
C GLN A 7 13.76 -15.48 10.47
N GLU A 8 12.90 -15.84 9.52
CA GLU A 8 12.36 -14.88 8.56
C GLU A 8 11.21 -14.09 9.18
N PHE A 9 11.09 -12.82 8.78
CA PHE A 9 9.94 -12.01 9.10
C PHE A 9 8.68 -12.58 8.43
N LYS A 10 7.55 -12.55 9.15
CA LYS A 10 6.24 -12.92 8.60
C LYS A 10 5.14 -12.14 9.32
N GLY A 11 4.62 -11.12 8.64
CA GLY A 11 3.50 -10.31 9.10
C GLY A 11 2.20 -10.67 8.39
N VAL A 12 1.08 -10.28 9.00
CA VAL A 12 -0.26 -10.38 8.41
C VAL A 12 -1.00 -9.07 8.63
N ILE A 13 -1.55 -8.50 7.56
CA ILE A 13 -2.42 -7.32 7.59
C ILE A 13 -3.70 -7.68 6.85
N ASN A 14 -4.88 -7.53 7.47
CA ASN A 14 -6.18 -7.88 6.87
C ASN A 14 -6.19 -9.27 6.20
N ASN A 15 -5.64 -10.28 6.87
CA ASN A 15 -5.49 -11.65 6.37
C ASN A 15 -4.63 -11.78 5.09
N VAL A 16 -3.78 -10.80 4.80
CA VAL A 16 -2.78 -10.81 3.72
C VAL A 16 -1.40 -11.03 4.34
N SER A 17 -0.72 -12.12 3.96
CA SER A 17 0.63 -12.41 4.46
C SER A 17 1.70 -11.62 3.71
N ILE A 18 2.60 -10.98 4.45
CA ILE A 18 3.72 -10.17 3.95
C ILE A 18 5.01 -10.68 4.61
N LYS A 19 6.02 -11.01 3.81
CA LYS A 19 7.29 -11.61 4.28
C LYS A 19 8.45 -10.63 4.31
N ASN A 20 8.31 -9.49 3.64
CA ASN A 20 9.29 -8.42 3.68
C ASN A 20 8.89 -7.43 4.79
N GLU A 21 9.77 -7.25 5.77
CA GLU A 21 9.50 -6.41 6.95
C GLU A 21 9.30 -4.93 6.60
N LYS A 22 10.16 -4.38 5.73
CA LYS A 22 10.03 -2.97 5.29
C LYS A 22 8.71 -2.74 4.57
N LEU A 23 8.35 -3.67 3.68
CA LEU A 23 7.07 -3.62 2.98
C LEU A 23 5.88 -3.71 3.94
N PHE A 24 5.98 -4.56 4.97
CA PHE A 24 4.94 -4.69 5.98
C PHE A 24 4.69 -3.35 6.70
N TYR A 25 5.74 -2.70 7.21
CA TYR A 25 5.59 -1.43 7.91
C TYR A 25 5.10 -0.31 7.00
N CYS A 26 5.56 -0.26 5.74
CA CYS A 26 5.09 0.73 4.78
C CYS A 26 3.58 0.56 4.47
N ILE A 27 3.14 -0.68 4.25
CA ILE A 27 1.71 -0.97 4.03
C ILE A 27 0.91 -0.60 5.28
N GLU A 28 1.36 -1.02 6.47
CA GLU A 28 0.69 -0.68 7.73
C GLU A 28 0.55 0.84 7.92
N TYR A 29 1.64 1.59 7.70
CA TYR A 29 1.63 3.05 7.75
C TYR A 29 0.57 3.65 6.81
N ILE A 30 0.57 3.25 5.53
CA ILE A 30 -0.37 3.77 4.53
C ILE A 30 -1.82 3.48 4.93
N LEU A 31 -2.12 2.25 5.33
CA LEU A 31 -3.47 1.85 5.74
C LEU A 31 -3.91 2.62 6.98
N SER A 32 -3.05 2.72 8.00
CA SER A 32 -3.31 3.49 9.21
C SER A 32 -3.57 4.97 8.91
N ARG A 33 -2.83 5.58 7.97
CA ARG A 33 -3.07 6.98 7.54
C ARG A 33 -4.41 7.15 6.82
N ILE A 34 -4.78 6.20 5.96
CA ILE A 34 -6.07 6.20 5.26
C ILE A 34 -7.22 6.03 6.25
N GLU A 35 -7.16 5.05 7.16
CA GLU A 35 -8.20 4.82 8.18
C GLU A 35 -8.35 6.00 9.13
N ASN A 36 -7.25 6.63 9.55
CA ASN A 36 -7.29 7.82 10.40
C ASN A 36 -7.97 9.03 9.72
N LYS A 37 -7.84 9.18 8.39
CA LYS A 37 -8.41 10.31 7.64
C LYS A 37 -9.85 10.04 7.19
N PHE A 38 -10.16 8.83 6.74
CA PHE A 38 -11.41 8.49 6.05
C PHE A 38 -12.30 7.49 6.79
N GLY A 39 -11.83 6.93 7.92
CA GLY A 39 -12.45 5.79 8.59
C GLY A 39 -12.25 4.49 7.81
N GLU A 40 -13.00 3.46 8.19
CA GLU A 40 -13.03 2.17 7.47
C GLU A 40 -13.60 2.38 6.05
N CYS A 41 -12.73 2.43 5.04
CA CYS A 41 -13.14 2.79 3.67
C CYS A 41 -12.65 1.84 2.57
N PHE A 42 -11.74 0.91 2.85
CA PHE A 42 -11.19 -0.02 1.87
C PHE A 42 -11.40 -1.49 2.24
N ASN A 43 -11.47 -2.36 1.24
CA ASN A 43 -11.61 -3.79 1.40
C ASN A 43 -10.25 -4.52 1.34
N LYS A 44 -10.25 -5.82 1.62
CA LYS A 44 -9.05 -6.67 1.55
C LYS A 44 -8.32 -6.59 0.20
N LYS A 45 -9.05 -6.42 -0.91
CA LYS A 45 -8.46 -6.38 -2.25
C LYS A 45 -7.53 -5.19 -2.44
N PHE A 46 -7.76 -4.08 -1.74
CA PHE A 46 -6.84 -2.96 -1.71
C PHE A 46 -5.49 -3.35 -1.10
N VAL A 47 -5.49 -4.03 0.04
CA VAL A 47 -4.27 -4.48 0.72
C VAL A 47 -3.48 -5.45 -0.16
N GLU A 48 -4.17 -6.36 -0.85
CA GLU A 48 -3.55 -7.30 -1.79
C GLU A 48 -2.91 -6.58 -2.99
N ASP A 49 -3.62 -5.63 -3.60
CA ASP A 49 -3.13 -4.89 -4.77
C ASP A 49 -2.00 -3.92 -4.39
N LEU A 50 -2.11 -3.20 -3.27
CA LEU A 50 -1.06 -2.34 -2.74
C LEU A 50 0.22 -3.14 -2.46
N LYS A 51 0.08 -4.31 -1.83
CA LYS A 51 1.22 -5.21 -1.61
C LYS A 51 1.90 -5.59 -2.92
N ILE A 52 1.15 -6.05 -3.92
CA ILE A 52 1.70 -6.47 -5.22
C ILE A 52 2.42 -5.29 -5.91
N THR A 53 1.84 -4.09 -5.88
CA THR A 53 2.44 -2.91 -6.47
C THR A 53 3.77 -2.55 -5.80
N LEU A 54 3.80 -2.51 -4.48
CA LEU A 54 5.00 -2.16 -3.72
C LEU A 54 6.08 -3.26 -3.74
N ASP A 55 5.69 -4.55 -3.73
CA ASP A 55 6.62 -5.66 -3.97
C ASP A 55 7.31 -5.49 -5.34
N ASN A 56 6.54 -5.21 -6.40
CA ASN A 56 7.09 -5.00 -7.74
C ASN A 56 8.05 -3.80 -7.78
N LEU A 57 7.71 -2.69 -7.14
CA LEU A 57 8.58 -1.51 -7.06
C LEU A 57 9.87 -1.84 -6.31
N TYR A 58 9.77 -2.41 -5.12
CA TYR A 58 10.92 -2.71 -4.28
C TYR A 58 11.92 -3.67 -4.94
N TYR A 59 11.45 -4.72 -5.63
CA TYR A 59 12.34 -5.69 -6.27
C TYR A 59 12.84 -5.29 -7.65
N LYS A 60 12.19 -4.35 -8.35
CA LYS A 60 12.56 -3.96 -9.72
C LYS A 60 13.23 -2.60 -9.81
N ASN A 61 13.16 -1.78 -8.77
CA ASN A 61 13.74 -0.44 -8.75
C ASN A 61 14.78 -0.33 -7.64
N GLU A 62 16.05 -0.37 -8.01
CA GLU A 62 17.19 -0.24 -7.09
C GLU A 62 17.22 1.12 -6.35
N TYR A 63 16.49 2.12 -6.86
CA TYR A 63 16.39 3.46 -6.31
C TYR A 63 15.05 3.73 -5.60
N PHE A 64 14.31 2.67 -5.23
CA PHE A 64 13.09 2.83 -4.45
C PHE A 64 13.38 2.88 -2.95
N TYR A 65 13.05 4.01 -2.33
CA TYR A 65 13.16 4.22 -0.89
C TYR A 65 11.77 4.40 -0.30
N PHE A 66 11.43 3.58 0.71
CA PHE A 66 10.11 3.60 1.33
C PHE A 66 9.81 4.95 1.98
N GLU A 67 10.81 5.55 2.63
CA GLU A 67 10.67 6.80 3.35
C GLU A 67 10.38 7.99 2.41
N ASP A 68 10.95 7.97 1.20
CA ASP A 68 10.68 8.99 0.18
C ASP A 68 9.28 8.80 -0.39
N PHE A 69 8.91 7.55 -0.70
CA PHE A 69 7.57 7.21 -1.15
C PHE A 69 6.49 7.63 -0.15
N GLU A 70 6.65 7.30 1.13
CA GLU A 70 5.69 7.63 2.20
C GLU A 70 5.46 9.15 2.35
N ARG A 71 6.50 9.96 2.11
CA ARG A 71 6.42 11.43 2.16
C ARG A 71 5.72 12.04 0.94
N GLU A 72 5.76 11.37 -0.20
CA GLU A 72 5.11 11.84 -1.43
C GLU A 72 3.58 11.63 -1.43
N ILE A 73 3.07 10.75 -0.55
CA ILE A 73 1.64 10.45 -0.47
C ILE A 73 0.90 11.64 0.14
N ASP A 74 0.07 12.26 -0.68
CA ASP A 74 -0.83 13.33 -0.26
C ASP A 74 -2.14 12.74 0.29
N PHE A 75 -2.26 12.71 1.61
CA PHE A 75 -3.47 12.27 2.30
C PHE A 75 -4.50 13.41 2.46
N ASP A 76 -4.18 14.66 2.09
CA ASP A 76 -5.10 15.80 2.23
C ASP A 76 -6.03 15.94 1.03
N VAL A 77 -6.79 14.88 0.79
CA VAL A 77 -7.81 14.80 -0.25
C VAL A 77 -9.19 14.58 0.38
N ASP A 78 -10.26 14.95 -0.33
CA ASP A 78 -11.62 14.92 0.21
C ASP A 78 -12.18 13.51 0.46
N SER A 79 -11.60 12.49 -0.18
CA SER A 79 -12.05 11.10 -0.04
C SER A 79 -10.97 10.11 -0.47
N PHE A 80 -11.07 8.88 0.03
CA PHE A 80 -10.20 7.78 -0.40
C PHE A 80 -10.14 7.60 -1.92
N LYS A 81 -11.27 7.78 -2.64
CA LYS A 81 -11.32 7.68 -4.12
C LYS A 81 -10.48 8.73 -4.85
N ARG A 82 -10.06 9.80 -4.16
CA ARG A 82 -9.22 10.86 -4.71
C ARG A 82 -7.74 10.68 -4.37
N LEU A 83 -7.38 9.67 -3.57
CA LEU A 83 -5.99 9.36 -3.26
C LEU A 83 -5.26 8.88 -4.52
N VAL A 84 -4.08 9.44 -4.76
CA VAL A 84 -3.23 9.07 -5.92
C VAL A 84 -1.85 8.68 -5.41
N PHE A 85 -1.43 7.47 -5.74
CA PHE A 85 -0.07 7.01 -5.49
C PHE A 85 0.84 7.40 -6.65
N ARG A 86 2.01 7.93 -6.30
CA ARG A 86 3.09 8.29 -7.22
C ARG A 86 4.43 8.07 -6.52
N TYR A 87 5.50 7.99 -7.31
CA TYR A 87 6.88 7.97 -6.82
C TYR A 87 7.77 8.71 -7.80
N ASN A 88 8.62 9.62 -7.34
CA ASN A 88 9.46 10.46 -8.21
C ASN A 88 8.62 11.20 -9.26
N TYR A 89 7.45 11.73 -8.86
CA TYR A 89 6.49 12.42 -9.73
C TYR A 89 5.81 11.55 -10.81
N GLU A 90 6.06 10.23 -10.83
CA GLU A 90 5.51 9.31 -11.82
C GLU A 90 4.41 8.41 -11.23
N THR A 91 3.37 8.15 -12.01
CA THR A 91 2.26 7.26 -11.63
C THR A 91 2.30 5.91 -12.33
N TYR A 92 3.21 5.70 -13.30
CA TYR A 92 3.23 4.53 -14.18
C TYR A 92 3.17 3.19 -13.42
N CYS A 93 3.95 3.05 -12.35
CA CYS A 93 3.95 1.83 -11.54
C CYS A 93 2.67 1.62 -10.70
N PHE A 94 1.83 2.65 -10.59
CA PHE A 94 0.63 2.68 -9.77
C PHE A 94 -0.66 2.79 -10.57
N GLU A 95 -0.61 2.84 -11.91
CA GLU A 95 -1.79 3.09 -12.78
C GLU A 95 -2.98 2.18 -12.41
N SER A 96 -2.78 0.86 -12.38
CA SER A 96 -3.85 -0.08 -12.04
C SER A 96 -4.40 0.10 -10.63
N LEU A 97 -3.54 0.47 -9.66
CA LEU A 97 -3.95 0.73 -8.28
C LEU A 97 -4.77 2.03 -8.21
N ASN A 98 -4.28 3.11 -8.83
CA ASN A 98 -4.93 4.41 -8.86
C ASN A 98 -6.28 4.36 -9.58
N GLU A 99 -6.37 3.66 -10.72
CA GLU A 99 -7.63 3.43 -11.43
C GLU A 99 -8.62 2.64 -10.55
N GLY A 100 -8.15 1.62 -9.83
CA GLY A 100 -8.98 0.86 -8.90
C GLY A 100 -9.56 1.73 -7.77
N ILE A 101 -8.75 2.63 -7.21
CA ILE A 101 -9.16 3.60 -6.18
C ILE A 101 -10.23 4.54 -6.76
N PHE A 102 -9.93 5.17 -7.89
CA PHE A 102 -10.82 6.13 -8.53
C PHE A 102 -12.18 5.52 -8.90
N ASN A 103 -12.16 4.31 -9.48
CA ASN A 103 -13.36 3.58 -9.87
C ASN A 103 -14.13 2.99 -8.67
N GLY A 104 -13.58 3.08 -7.45
CA GLY A 104 -14.20 2.57 -6.24
C GLY A 104 -14.18 1.05 -6.11
N LYS A 105 -13.30 0.35 -6.84
CA LYS A 105 -13.07 -1.12 -6.75
C LYS A 105 -12.83 -1.57 -5.31
N TYR A 106 -12.21 -0.71 -4.52
CA TYR A 106 -11.75 -0.99 -3.18
C TYR A 106 -12.72 -0.56 -2.10
N ASN A 107 -13.77 0.18 -2.43
CA ASN A 107 -14.71 0.67 -1.43
C ASN A 107 -15.32 -0.51 -0.67
N ILE A 108 -15.42 -0.37 0.64
CA ILE A 108 -16.30 -1.24 1.41
C ILE A 108 -17.71 -0.94 0.94
N ASN A 109 -18.29 -1.84 0.14
CA ASN A 109 -19.73 -1.81 -0.09
C ASN A 109 -20.38 -2.03 1.28
N LYS A 110 -20.92 -0.97 1.88
CA LYS A 110 -21.92 -1.12 2.93
C LYS A 110 -23.17 -1.70 2.27
N SER A 111 -23.12 -2.99 1.95
CA SER A 111 -24.33 -3.79 1.84
C SER A 111 -24.96 -3.69 3.21
N TYR A 112 -26.01 -2.87 3.34
CA TYR A 112 -26.79 -2.78 4.56
C TYR A 112 -27.14 -4.22 5.00
N SER A 113 -26.76 -4.53 6.24
CA SER A 113 -27.17 -5.74 6.95
C SER A 113 -28.69 -5.79 7.08
#